data_AF-A0A644WNP5-F1
#
_entry.id   AF-A0A644WNP5-F1
#
_cell.length_a   1.000
_cell.length_b   1.000
_cell.length_c   1.000
_cell.angle_alpha   90.00
_cell.angle_beta   90.00
_cell.angle_gamma   90.00
#
_symmetry.space_group_name_H-M   'P 1'
#
loop_
_entity.id
_entity.type
_entity.pdbx_description
1 polymer ?
#
loop_
_entity_poly.entity_id
_entity_poly.type
_entity_poly.pdbx_seq_one_letter_code
_entity_poly.pdbx_strand_id
1 'polypeptide(L)'
;MPRVYLTLEQKLFERIEEDANKNNITMNLLMQNIFERIYMGGLNYRDIIEKIALDTVGFDYTSALNEIIKETEERPDGEFTLVDLKSFSKLCIATSENGYLQPATLRARLGKLFNSAVRKNTEENPIVPFVKRAKKENGELKFLARAAVYVKDSTMQNDGEEHE
;
A
#
# COMPACT_ATOMS: atom_id res chain seq x y z
N MET A 1 -7.33 -20.36 -5.77
CA MET A 1 -7.85 -19.31 -6.68
C MET A 1 -7.86 -19.86 -8.10
N PRO A 2 -8.94 -19.67 -8.86
CA PRO A 2 -8.95 -19.95 -10.29
C PRO A 2 -7.87 -19.10 -10.99
N ARG A 3 -7.20 -19.69 -11.98
CA ARG A 3 -6.15 -19.03 -12.75
C ARG A 3 -6.58 -18.93 -14.20
N VAL A 4 -6.42 -17.75 -14.78
CA VAL A 4 -6.68 -17.48 -16.19
C VAL A 4 -5.35 -17.11 -16.83
N TYR A 5 -5.04 -17.74 -17.97
CA TYR A 5 -3.88 -17.39 -18.79
C TYR A 5 -4.39 -16.60 -19.99
N LEU A 6 -3.91 -15.36 -20.13
CA LEU A 6 -4.30 -14.44 -21.19
C LEU A 6 -3.09 -14.19 -22.10
N THR A 7 -3.30 -14.32 -23.39
CA THR A 7 -2.34 -13.89 -24.40
C THR A 7 -2.79 -12.53 -24.93
N LEU A 8 -1.91 -11.53 -24.84
CA LEU A 8 -2.17 -10.17 -25.32
C LEU A 8 -1.27 -9.89 -26.52
N GLU A 9 -1.74 -9.04 -27.43
CA GLU A 9 -0.90 -8.49 -28.49
C GLU A 9 0.17 -7.57 -27.86
N GLN A 10 1.40 -7.60 -28.40
CA GLN A 10 2.55 -6.86 -27.86
C GLN A 10 2.27 -5.37 -27.63
N LYS A 11 1.61 -4.71 -28.59
CA LYS A 11 1.25 -3.29 -28.48
C LYS A 11 0.27 -2.99 -27.34
N LEU A 12 -0.65 -3.93 -27.08
CA LEU A 12 -1.60 -3.79 -25.98
C LEU A 12 -0.90 -4.01 -24.64
N PHE A 13 0.01 -4.98 -24.58
CA PHE A 13 0.85 -5.24 -23.40
C PHE A 13 1.64 -3.99 -23.01
N GLU A 14 2.38 -3.38 -23.95
CA GLU A 14 3.21 -2.20 -23.71
C GLU A 14 2.39 -1.02 -23.16
N ARG A 15 1.19 -0.77 -23.70
CA ARG A 15 0.30 0.29 -23.20
C ARG A 15 -0.13 0.05 -21.75
N ILE A 16 -0.55 -1.17 -21.42
CA ILE A 16 -0.99 -1.49 -20.06
C ILE A 16 0.20 -1.41 -19.09
N GLU A 17 1.38 -1.81 -19.53
CA GLU A 17 2.61 -1.70 -18.75
C GLU A 17 3.01 -0.23 -18.50
N GLU A 18 2.95 0.63 -19.52
CA GLU A 18 3.15 2.08 -19.36
C GLU A 18 2.18 2.68 -18.35
N ASP A 19 0.90 2.35 -18.44
CA ASP A 19 -0.11 2.87 -17.52
C ASP A 19 0.07 2.31 -16.11
N ALA A 20 0.50 1.06 -15.97
CA ALA A 20 0.83 0.48 -14.67
C ALA A 20 2.05 1.19 -14.04
N ASN A 21 3.09 1.47 -14.85
CA ASN A 21 4.29 2.18 -14.43
C ASN A 21 3.99 3.63 -14.00
N LYS A 22 3.16 4.37 -14.76
CA LYS A 22 2.70 5.72 -14.38
C LYS A 22 2.01 5.73 -13.02
N ASN A 23 1.29 4.66 -12.69
CA ASN A 23 0.57 4.51 -11.43
C ASN A 23 1.38 3.77 -10.34
N ASN A 24 2.68 3.50 -10.57
CA ASN A 24 3.55 2.76 -9.64
C ASN A 24 2.98 1.41 -9.18
N ILE A 25 2.25 0.72 -10.06
CA ILE A 25 1.68 -0.62 -9.79
C ILE A 25 2.12 -1.63 -10.85
N THR A 26 1.99 -2.92 -10.54
CA THR A 26 2.26 -3.97 -11.53
C THR A 26 1.14 -4.07 -12.55
N MET A 27 1.46 -4.41 -13.80
CA MET A 27 0.48 -4.67 -14.87
C MET A 27 -0.62 -5.66 -14.44
N ASN A 28 -0.24 -6.76 -13.76
CA ASN A 28 -1.20 -7.75 -13.25
C ASN A 28 -2.20 -7.15 -12.25
N LEU A 29 -1.74 -6.24 -11.38
CA LEU A 29 -2.61 -5.56 -10.42
C LEU A 29 -3.55 -4.58 -11.13
N LEU A 30 -3.05 -3.83 -12.12
CA LEU A 30 -3.87 -2.96 -12.95
C LEU A 30 -4.97 -3.75 -13.66
N MET A 31 -4.63 -4.86 -14.30
CA MET A 31 -5.58 -5.73 -15.00
C MET A 31 -6.61 -6.35 -14.06
N GLN A 32 -6.19 -6.82 -12.88
CA GLN A 32 -7.10 -7.33 -11.86
C GLN A 32 -8.12 -6.26 -11.45
N ASN A 33 -7.65 -5.04 -11.16
CA ASN A 33 -8.53 -3.94 -10.79
C ASN A 33 -9.52 -3.60 -11.92
N ILE A 34 -9.07 -3.61 -13.18
CA ILE A 34 -9.95 -3.38 -14.35
C ILE A 34 -11.01 -4.49 -14.46
N PHE A 35 -10.62 -5.77 -14.36
CA PHE A 35 -11.57 -6.88 -14.45
C PHE A 35 -12.56 -6.91 -13.30
N GLU A 36 -12.11 -6.64 -12.07
CA GLU A 36 -12.99 -6.51 -10.91
C GLU A 36 -14.01 -5.38 -11.15
N ARG A 37 -13.60 -4.24 -11.72
CA ARG A 37 -14.52 -3.13 -12.07
C ARG A 37 -15.54 -3.51 -13.14
N ILE A 38 -15.13 -4.26 -14.17
CA ILE A 38 -16.04 -4.69 -15.26
C ILE A 38 -17.05 -5.71 -14.75
N TYR A 39 -16.59 -6.75 -14.07
CA TYR A 39 -17.40 -7.94 -13.80
C TYR A 39 -18.07 -7.93 -12.42
N MET A 40 -17.51 -7.20 -11.46
CA MET A 40 -18.13 -7.03 -10.14
C MET A 40 -18.81 -5.65 -10.03
N GLY A 41 -18.23 -4.60 -10.63
CA GLY A 41 -18.63 -3.19 -10.52
C GLY A 41 -19.92 -2.75 -11.21
N GLY A 42 -20.54 -3.58 -12.04
CA GLY A 42 -21.75 -3.23 -12.79
C GLY A 42 -21.58 -2.11 -13.82
N LEU A 43 -20.35 -1.71 -14.14
CA LEU A 43 -20.04 -0.68 -15.15
C LEU A 43 -20.09 -1.29 -16.55
N ASN A 44 -20.79 -0.64 -17.48
CA ASN A 44 -20.76 -1.03 -18.88
C ASN A 44 -19.48 -0.48 -19.55
N TYR A 45 -19.02 -1.15 -20.62
CA TYR A 45 -17.80 -0.78 -21.35
C TYR A 45 -17.73 0.72 -21.76
N ARG A 46 -18.88 1.36 -22.01
CA ARG A 46 -18.96 2.81 -22.32
C ARG A 46 -18.64 3.70 -21.11
N ASP A 47 -19.12 3.33 -19.91
CA ASP A 47 -18.84 4.08 -18.68
C ASP A 47 -17.36 4.06 -18.32
N ILE A 48 -16.65 3.02 -18.77
CA ILE A 48 -15.21 2.83 -18.54
C ILE A 48 -14.40 3.81 -19.39
N ILE A 49 -14.74 3.99 -20.67
CA ILE A 49 -14.02 4.93 -21.55
C ILE A 49 -14.19 6.39 -21.08
N GLU A 50 -15.38 6.77 -20.62
CA GLU A 50 -15.64 8.14 -20.13
C GLU A 50 -15.19 8.39 -18.69
N LYS A 51 -15.23 7.38 -17.80
CA LYS A 51 -14.83 7.51 -16.38
C LYS A 51 -13.41 7.05 -16.07
N ILE A 52 -12.64 6.56 -17.03
CA ILE A 52 -11.17 6.52 -16.92
C ILE A 52 -10.61 7.95 -17.11
N ALA A 53 -11.14 8.91 -16.35
CA ALA A 53 -10.26 9.78 -15.59
C ALA A 53 -9.85 8.93 -14.39
N LEU A 54 -8.58 8.56 -14.29
CA LEU A 54 -8.04 7.58 -13.33
C LEU A 54 -8.32 7.89 -11.84
N ASP A 55 -9.00 8.99 -11.53
CA ASP A 55 -8.97 9.64 -10.22
C ASP A 55 -10.07 9.19 -9.25
N THR A 56 -11.06 8.37 -9.65
CA THR A 56 -12.28 8.25 -8.82
C THR A 56 -12.87 6.87 -8.50
N VAL A 57 -12.34 5.73 -8.97
CA VAL A 57 -13.10 4.45 -8.80
C VAL A 57 -12.27 3.25 -8.36
N GLY A 58 -11.48 3.37 -7.30
CA GLY A 58 -10.88 2.22 -6.61
C GLY A 58 -10.59 2.57 -5.16
N PHE A 59 -10.35 1.58 -4.30
CA PHE A 59 -9.72 1.89 -3.03
C PHE A 59 -8.38 2.57 -3.33
N ASP A 60 -8.27 3.85 -2.98
CA ASP A 60 -7.08 4.63 -3.23
C ASP A 60 -5.99 4.22 -2.24
N TYR A 61 -5.20 3.22 -2.66
CA TYR A 61 -4.09 2.71 -1.87
C TYR A 61 -3.02 3.77 -1.62
N THR A 62 -2.90 4.78 -2.48
CA THR A 62 -1.93 5.86 -2.33
C THR A 62 -2.38 6.80 -1.22
N SER A 63 -3.62 7.29 -1.28
CA SER A 63 -4.19 8.12 -0.22
C SER A 63 -4.23 7.38 1.12
N ALA A 64 -4.63 6.11 1.12
CA ALA A 64 -4.65 5.29 2.33
C ALA A 64 -3.24 5.04 2.90
N LEU A 65 -2.22 4.87 2.05
CA LEU A 65 -0.84 4.75 2.48
C LEU A 65 -0.33 6.06 3.09
N ASN A 66 -0.60 7.19 2.45
CA ASN A 66 -0.21 8.52 2.94
C ASN A 66 -0.87 8.83 4.29
N GLU A 67 -2.13 8.47 4.48
CA GLU A 67 -2.83 8.62 5.75
C GLU A 67 -2.16 7.79 6.87
N ILE A 68 -1.78 6.55 6.57
CA ILE A 68 -1.04 5.69 7.50
C ILE A 68 0.35 6.26 7.85
N ILE A 69 1.06 6.79 6.86
CA ILE A 69 2.38 7.41 7.05
C ILE A 69 2.25 8.61 7.99
N LYS A 70 1.30 9.51 7.70
CA LYS A 70 1.01 10.67 8.54
C LYS A 70 0.63 10.27 9.97
N GLU A 71 -0.23 9.27 10.13
CA GLU A 71 -0.62 8.78 11.46
C GLU A 71 0.58 8.21 12.22
N THR A 72 1.54 7.62 11.50
CA THR A 72 2.78 7.13 12.11
C THR A 72 3.69 8.29 12.53
N GLU A 73 3.78 9.36 11.75
CA GLU A 73 4.51 10.58 12.11
C GLU A 73 3.93 11.28 13.34
N GLU A 74 2.62 11.26 13.54
CA GLU A 74 1.95 11.87 14.69
C GLU A 74 2.00 11.00 15.97
N ARG A 75 2.38 9.72 15.85
CA ARG A 75 2.44 8.77 16.97
C ARG A 75 3.64 9.04 17.90
N PRO A 76 3.55 8.80 19.22
CA PRO A 76 4.74 8.77 20.08
C PRO A 76 5.74 7.67 19.67
N ASP A 77 6.99 7.82 20.08
CA ASP A 77 8.04 6.83 19.85
C ASP A 77 7.74 5.47 20.48
N GLY A 78 8.32 4.43 19.89
CA GLY A 78 8.21 3.06 20.36
C GLY A 78 7.71 2.06 19.31
N GLU A 79 7.47 0.83 19.78
CA GLU A 79 7.00 -0.27 18.94
C GLU A 79 5.52 -0.17 18.60
N PHE A 80 5.17 -0.54 17.37
CA PHE A 80 3.79 -0.63 16.92
C PHE A 80 3.63 -1.65 15.79
N THR A 81 2.39 -2.06 15.57
CA THR A 81 1.94 -2.79 14.40
C THR A 81 0.98 -1.91 13.59
N LEU A 82 0.77 -2.23 12.32
CA LEU A 82 -0.20 -1.48 11.51
C LEU A 82 -1.62 -1.52 12.07
N VAL A 83 -1.98 -2.55 12.85
CA VAL A 83 -3.31 -2.65 13.48
C VAL A 83 -3.50 -1.58 14.58
N ASP A 84 -2.41 -1.09 15.16
CA ASP A 84 -2.44 -0.03 16.16
C ASP A 84 -2.73 1.36 15.55
N LEU A 85 -2.79 1.46 14.23
CA LEU A 85 -3.16 2.67 13.49
C LEU A 85 -4.67 2.66 13.19
N LYS A 86 -5.34 3.76 13.53
CA LYS A 86 -6.79 3.96 13.35
C LYS A 86 -7.19 3.87 11.89
N SER A 87 -6.42 4.46 10.98
CA SER A 87 -6.65 4.42 9.53
C SER A 87 -6.67 2.96 9.02
N PHE A 88 -5.66 2.17 9.39
CA PHE A 88 -5.53 0.76 8.98
C PHE A 88 -6.53 -0.18 9.67
N SER A 89 -6.86 0.06 10.95
CA SER A 89 -7.86 -0.74 11.68
C SER A 89 -9.27 -0.52 11.12
N LYS A 90 -9.64 0.72 10.78
CA LYS A 90 -10.94 1.09 10.17
C LYS A 90 -11.20 0.50 8.78
N LEU A 91 -10.17 0.01 8.09
CA LEU A 91 -10.33 -0.72 6.81
C LEU A 91 -11.23 -1.96 6.92
N CYS A 92 -11.47 -2.47 8.14
CA CYS A 92 -12.44 -3.53 8.39
C CYS A 92 -13.91 -3.10 8.20
N ILE A 93 -14.21 -1.83 8.39
CA ILE A 93 -15.58 -1.31 8.52
C ILE A 93 -16.04 -0.71 7.19
N ALA A 94 -15.24 0.19 6.62
CA ALA A 94 -15.57 0.96 5.41
C ALA A 94 -15.71 0.13 4.12
N THR A 95 -15.20 -1.11 4.11
CA THR A 95 -15.18 -1.98 2.93
C THR A 95 -16.38 -2.92 2.87
N SER A 96 -17.14 -3.03 3.96
CA SER A 96 -18.43 -3.74 3.96
C SER A 96 -19.53 -2.97 3.23
N GLU A 97 -19.44 -1.64 3.19
CA GLU A 97 -20.43 -0.76 2.55
C GLU A 97 -20.23 -0.64 1.02
N ASN A 98 -18.98 -0.78 0.55
CA ASN A 98 -18.63 -0.58 -0.87
C ASN A 98 -18.38 -1.89 -1.65
N GLY A 99 -18.62 -3.07 -1.06
CA GLY A 99 -18.83 -4.35 -1.77
C GLY A 99 -17.70 -4.98 -2.60
N TYR A 100 -16.65 -4.26 -2.97
CA TYR A 100 -15.75 -4.70 -4.06
C TYR A 100 -14.49 -5.46 -3.64
N LEU A 101 -14.01 -5.32 -2.39
CA LEU A 101 -12.78 -5.97 -1.92
C LEU A 101 -12.94 -6.47 -0.49
N GLN A 102 -12.55 -7.73 -0.25
CA GLN A 102 -12.52 -8.28 1.09
C GLN A 102 -11.52 -7.49 1.97
N PRO A 103 -11.89 -7.10 3.20
CA PRO A 103 -11.02 -6.33 4.09
C PRO A 103 -9.64 -6.97 4.31
N ALA A 104 -9.58 -8.30 4.31
CA ALA A 104 -8.34 -9.06 4.44
C ALA A 104 -7.36 -8.82 3.27
N THR A 105 -7.88 -8.77 2.03
CA THR A 105 -7.08 -8.51 0.82
C THR A 105 -6.51 -7.09 0.85
N LEU A 106 -7.32 -6.11 1.25
CA LEU A 106 -6.90 -4.71 1.37
C LEU A 106 -5.78 -4.54 2.39
N ARG A 107 -5.95 -5.10 3.61
CA ARG A 107 -4.92 -5.07 4.65
C ARG A 107 -3.64 -5.74 4.21
N ALA A 108 -3.73 -6.89 3.54
CA ALA A 108 -2.56 -7.60 3.05
C ALA A 108 -1.80 -6.78 1.98
N ARG A 109 -2.52 -6.11 1.07
CA ARG A 109 -1.92 -5.24 0.05
C ARG A 109 -1.29 -4.00 0.67
N LEU A 110 -2.03 -3.28 1.52
CA LEU A 110 -1.55 -2.05 2.13
C LEU A 110 -0.39 -2.29 3.10
N GLY A 111 -0.42 -3.40 3.85
CA GLY A 111 0.70 -3.82 4.68
C GLY A 111 1.96 -4.15 3.88
N LYS A 112 1.82 -4.73 2.67
CA LYS A 112 2.96 -4.94 1.76
C LYS A 112 3.53 -3.63 1.24
N LEU A 113 2.67 -2.68 0.85
CA LEU A 113 3.08 -1.36 0.38
C LEU A 113 3.85 -0.61 1.46
N PHE A 114 3.29 -0.53 2.68
CA PHE A 114 3.96 0.13 3.80
C PHE A 114 5.28 -0.56 4.17
N ASN A 115 5.33 -1.89 4.20
CA ASN A 115 6.57 -2.62 4.43
C ASN A 115 7.62 -2.38 3.34
N SER A 116 7.20 -2.22 2.08
CA SER A 116 8.09 -1.83 0.99
C SER A 116 8.60 -0.40 1.17
N ALA A 117 7.74 0.53 1.58
CA ALA A 117 8.13 1.92 1.85
C ALA A 117 9.18 1.98 2.97
N VAL A 118 8.94 1.33 4.11
CA VAL A 118 9.89 1.24 5.23
C VAL A 118 11.22 0.59 4.83
N ARG A 119 11.21 -0.41 3.94
CA ARG A 119 12.45 -1.04 3.43
C ARG A 119 13.26 -0.15 2.49
N LYS A 120 12.58 0.72 1.75
CA LYS A 120 13.18 1.66 0.79
C LYS A 120 13.55 2.99 1.43
N ASN A 121 13.22 3.20 2.71
CA ASN A 121 13.69 4.36 3.46
C ASN A 121 15.21 4.43 3.40
N THR A 122 15.70 5.50 2.80
CA THR A 122 17.09 5.93 2.88
C THR A 122 17.16 7.18 3.75
N GLU A 123 18.33 7.43 4.34
CA GLU A 123 18.58 8.62 5.17
C GLU A 123 18.43 9.91 4.35
N GLU A 124 18.77 9.87 3.05
CA GLU A 124 18.66 11.01 2.13
C GLU A 124 17.23 11.25 1.59
N ASN A 125 16.36 10.23 1.59
CA ASN A 125 14.97 10.36 1.11
C ASN A 125 14.02 9.42 1.88
N PRO A 126 13.65 9.77 3.12
CA PRO A 126 12.78 8.93 3.94
C PRO A 126 11.34 8.96 3.41
N ILE A 127 10.85 7.82 2.91
CA ILE A 127 9.47 7.64 2.45
C ILE A 127 8.51 7.55 3.66
N VAL A 128 8.97 6.94 4.75
CA VAL A 128 8.28 6.86 6.04
C VAL A 128 9.26 7.32 7.12
N PRO A 129 9.32 8.62 7.43
CA PRO A 129 10.32 9.18 8.33
C PRO A 129 10.34 8.48 9.70
N PHE A 130 11.54 8.26 10.23
CA PHE A 130 11.77 7.78 11.61
C PHE A 130 11.21 6.39 11.92
N VAL A 131 10.85 5.61 10.90
CA VAL A 131 10.27 4.27 11.07
C VAL A 131 11.20 3.22 10.49
N LYS A 132 11.51 2.21 11.32
CA LYS A 132 12.26 1.02 10.90
C LYS A 132 11.54 -0.26 11.33
N ARG A 133 11.92 -1.38 10.73
CA ARG A 133 11.42 -2.70 11.15
C ARG A 133 12.02 -3.07 12.50
N ALA A 134 11.18 -3.42 13.46
CA ALA A 134 11.62 -3.91 14.76
C ALA A 134 12.39 -5.22 14.59
N LYS A 135 13.51 -5.35 15.31
CA LYS A 135 14.31 -6.57 15.39
C LYS A 135 14.30 -7.08 16.84
N LYS A 136 14.40 -8.39 17.00
CA LYS A 136 14.66 -9.02 18.29
C LYS A 136 16.15 -8.88 18.65
N GLU A 137 16.50 -9.23 19.88
CA GLU A 137 17.90 -9.24 20.36
C GLU A 137 18.84 -10.09 19.49
N ASN A 138 18.31 -11.14 18.85
CA ASN A 138 19.06 -11.99 17.92
C ASN A 138 19.20 -11.40 16.50
N GLY A 139 18.74 -10.18 16.25
CA GLY A 139 18.80 -9.51 14.95
C GLY A 139 17.71 -9.92 13.96
N GLU A 140 16.85 -10.89 14.28
CA GLU A 140 15.74 -11.31 13.42
C GLU A 140 14.59 -10.30 13.45
N LEU A 141 13.83 -10.24 12.34
CA LEU A 141 12.63 -9.41 12.27
C LEU A 141 11.60 -9.82 13.34
N LYS A 142 11.11 -8.84 14.08
CA LYS A 142 10.07 -9.04 15.09
C LYS A 142 8.69 -9.11 14.44
N PHE A 143 7.88 -10.04 14.92
CA PHE A 143 6.48 -10.22 14.54
C PHE A 143 5.64 -10.43 15.80
N LEU A 144 4.44 -9.86 15.82
CA LEU A 144 3.44 -10.05 16.87
C LEU A 144 2.21 -10.70 16.23
N ALA A 145 1.84 -11.92 16.64
CA ALA A 145 0.71 -12.67 16.08
C ALA A 145 0.71 -12.72 14.52
N ARG A 146 1.88 -12.94 13.91
CA ARG A 146 2.15 -12.90 12.44
C ARG A 146 2.10 -11.51 11.79
N ALA A 147 1.77 -10.45 12.51
CA ALA A 147 1.87 -9.08 12.04
C ALA A 147 3.30 -8.55 12.17
N ALA A 148 3.71 -7.73 11.21
CA ALA A 148 4.97 -7.01 11.25
C ALA A 148 5.00 -5.99 12.41
N VAL A 149 6.10 -5.98 13.16
CA VAL A 149 6.36 -4.94 14.17
C VAL A 149 7.33 -3.91 13.59
N TYR A 150 7.03 -2.65 13.85
CA TYR A 150 7.78 -1.45 13.46
C TYR A 150 8.17 -0.68 14.72
N VAL A 151 9.24 0.08 14.64
CA VAL A 151 9.67 1.02 15.69
C VAL A 151 9.67 2.40 15.07
N LYS A 152 9.01 3.35 15.74
CA LYS A 152 9.25 4.77 15.51
C LYS A 152 10.32 5.24 16.49
N ASP A 153 11.33 5.92 15.98
CA ASP A 153 12.41 6.49 16.77
C ASP A 153 12.76 7.90 16.27
N SER A 154 12.21 8.90 16.96
CA SER A 154 12.42 10.31 16.61
C SER A 154 13.85 10.79 16.92
N THR A 155 14.66 10.00 17.65
CA THR A 155 16.09 10.35 17.89
C THR A 155 16.94 10.29 16.62
N MET A 156 16.43 9.64 15.56
CA MET A 156 17.02 9.67 14.22
C MET A 156 17.00 11.06 13.54
N GLN A 157 16.47 12.10 14.20
CA GLN A 157 16.63 13.50 13.77
C GLN A 157 17.99 14.10 14.14
N ASN A 158 18.70 13.59 15.14
CA ASN A 158 19.79 14.34 15.79
C ASN A 158 21.22 13.91 15.41
N ASP A 159 21.42 12.84 14.64
CA ASP A 159 22.77 12.36 14.29
C ASP A 159 23.44 13.18 13.17
N GLY A 160 22.83 14.28 12.72
CA GLY A 160 23.34 15.16 11.65
C GLY A 160 23.98 16.48 12.11
N GLU A 161 23.95 16.83 13.40
CA GLU A 161 24.49 18.09 13.94
C GLU A 161 25.60 17.88 14.99
N GLU A 162 26.51 16.92 14.80
CA GLU A 162 27.78 16.90 15.56
C GLU A 162 28.96 16.51 14.68
N HIS A 163 29.43 17.46 13.87
CA HIS A 163 30.86 17.54 13.55
C HIS A 163 31.27 19.01 13.64
N GLU A 164 31.87 19.35 14.79
CA GLU A 164 32.70 20.55 15.03
C GLU A 164 33.84 20.68 14.01
#